data_AF-A0A839Y030-F1
#
_entry.id   AF-A0A839Y030-F1
#
_cell.length_a   1.000
_cell.length_b   1.000
_cell.length_c   1.000
_cell.angle_alpha   90.00
_cell.angle_beta   90.00
_cell.angle_gamma   90.00
#
_symmetry.space_group_name_H-M   'P 1'
#
loop_
_entity.id
_entity.type
_entity.pdbx_description
1 polymer ?
#
loop_
_entity_poly.entity_id
_entity_poly.type
_entity_poly.pdbx_seq_one_letter_code
_entity_poly.pdbx_strand_id
1 'polypeptide(L)' 'MNDHSWRTLADPMPEVYSPEQRAAIVQELRTIAIAAREEANLYRVALDTRALLLITELSEFADRLMRRAAWYEHHIPTYE' A
#
# COMPACT_ATOMS: atom_id res chain seq x y z
N MET A 1 -4.95 -21.02 16.41
CA MET A 1 -5.34 -20.93 14.99
C MET A 1 -4.77 -19.61 14.50
N ASN A 2 -3.58 -19.62 13.90
CA ASN A 2 -2.97 -18.40 13.38
C ASN A 2 -3.79 -18.03 12.15
N ASP A 3 -4.61 -16.98 12.29
CA ASP A 3 -5.31 -16.39 11.18
C ASP A 3 -4.23 -15.86 10.22
N HIS A 4 -3.99 -16.53 9.10
CA HIS A 4 -3.12 -16.07 8.02
C HIS A 4 -3.91 -15.17 7.04
N SER A 5 -4.90 -14.42 7.54
CA SER A 5 -5.50 -13.35 6.75
C SER A 5 -4.43 -12.28 6.47
N TRP A 6 -4.52 -11.57 5.35
CA TRP A 6 -3.61 -10.47 5.01
C TRP A 6 -3.54 -9.34 6.08
N ARG A 7 -4.39 -9.41 7.12
CA ARG A 7 -4.35 -8.58 8.33
C ARG A 7 -3.26 -8.99 9.33
N THR A 8 -2.61 -10.13 9.14
CA THR A 8 -1.61 -10.71 10.05
C THR A 8 -0.24 -10.90 9.42
N LEU A 9 -0.04 -10.46 8.17
CA LEU A 9 1.31 -10.25 7.67
C LEU A 9 1.98 -9.23 8.58
N ALA A 10 3.00 -9.69 9.31
CA ALA A 10 3.74 -8.84 10.22
C ALA A 10 4.40 -7.74 9.38
N ASP A 11 3.87 -6.53 9.45
CA ASP A 11 4.56 -5.36 8.95
C ASP A 11 5.74 -5.10 9.90
N PRO A 12 6.99 -5.29 9.46
CA PRO A 12 8.14 -5.04 10.31
C PRO A 12 8.09 -3.60 10.84
N MET A 13 8.27 -3.49 12.17
CA MET A 13 8.21 -2.22 12.90
C MET A 13 9.21 -1.20 12.31
N PRO A 14 8.88 0.10 12.24
CA PRO A 14 9.70 1.09 11.54
C PRO A 14 11.10 1.24 12.13
N GLU A 15 11.26 0.95 13.42
CA GLU A 15 12.51 1.00 14.17
C GLU A 15 13.53 -0.04 13.70
N VAL A 16 13.09 -1.09 12.98
CA VAL A 16 13.98 -2.10 12.38
C VAL A 16 14.76 -1.52 11.20
N TYR A 17 14.30 -0.42 10.63
CA TYR A 17 14.86 0.21 9.43
C TYR A 17 15.64 1.48 9.75
N SER A 18 16.63 1.81 8.91
CA SER A 18 17.23 3.15 8.92
C SER A 18 16.24 4.19 8.37
N PRO A 19 16.45 5.50 8.64
CA PRO A 19 15.67 6.56 8.01
C PRO A 19 15.62 6.47 6.47
N GLU A 20 16.74 6.15 5.83
CA GLU A 20 16.85 6.01 4.37
C GLU A 20 16.06 4.80 3.86
N GLN A 21 16.13 3.67 4.58
CA GLN A 21 15.34 2.49 4.26
C GLN A 21 13.84 2.76 4.42
N ARG A 22 13.44 3.48 5.47
CA ARG A 22 12.04 3.91 5.63
C ARG A 22 11.60 4.79 4.46
N ALA A 23 12.42 5.75 4.04
CA ALA A 23 12.12 6.60 2.88
C ALA A 23 11.97 5.78 1.58
N ALA A 24 12.85 4.82 1.34
CA ALA A 24 12.76 3.92 0.18
C ALA A 24 11.47 3.08 0.22
N ILE A 25 11.13 2.49 1.38
CA ILE A 25 9.89 1.74 1.58
C ILE A 25 8.66 2.62 1.30
N VAL A 26 8.64 3.85 1.82
CA VAL A 26 7.54 4.81 1.56
C VAL A 26 7.37 5.04 0.06
N GLN A 27 8.47 5.23 -0.67
CA GLN A 27 8.43 5.44 -2.12
C GLN A 27 7.93 4.20 -2.86
N GLU A 28 8.42 3.00 -2.52
CA GLU A 28 7.98 1.75 -3.13
C GLU A 28 6.48 1.50 -2.89
N LEU A 29 6.01 1.65 -1.66
CA LEU A 29 4.60 1.47 -1.30
C LEU A 29 3.70 2.44 -2.09
N ARG A 30 4.10 3.72 -2.19
CA ARG A 30 3.37 4.72 -2.99
C ARG A 30 3.32 4.35 -4.46
N THR A 31 4.45 3.89 -5.03
CA THR A 31 4.55 3.50 -6.44
C THR A 31 3.60 2.35 -6.75
N ILE A 32 3.59 1.31 -5.92
CA ILE A 32 2.70 0.15 -6.09
C ILE A 32 1.23 0.56 -5.92
N ALA A 33 0.92 1.42 -4.94
CA ALA A 33 -0.44 1.91 -4.72
C ALA A 33 -0.98 2.69 -5.92
N ILE A 34 -0.14 3.51 -6.56
CA ILE A 34 -0.49 4.25 -7.78
C ILE A 34 -0.77 3.26 -8.91
N ALA A 35 0.13 2.30 -9.16
CA ALA A 35 -0.05 1.29 -10.21
C ALA A 35 -1.36 0.49 -10.03
N ALA A 36 -1.67 0.06 -8.80
CA ALA A 36 -2.91 -0.64 -8.50
C ALA A 36 -4.17 0.21 -8.77
N ARG A 37 -4.11 1.52 -8.46
CA ARG A 37 -5.22 2.45 -8.78
C ARG A 37 -5.36 2.68 -10.27
N GLU A 38 -4.26 2.80 -11.00
CA GLU A 38 -4.28 2.92 -12.46
C GLU A 38 -4.90 1.69 -13.10
N GLU A 39 -4.53 0.50 -12.67
CA GLU A 39 -5.11 -0.76 -13.13
C GLU A 39 -6.61 -0.84 -12.83
N ALA A 40 -7.04 -0.50 -11.62
CA ALA A 40 -8.47 -0.41 -11.27
C ALA A 40 -9.23 0.60 -12.15
N ASN A 41 -8.60 1.72 -12.51
CA ASN A 41 -9.18 2.72 -13.40
C ASN A 41 -9.31 2.19 -14.84
N LEU A 42 -8.33 1.42 -15.34
CA LEU A 42 -8.41 0.80 -16.67
C LEU A 42 -9.60 -0.16 -16.77
N TYR A 43 -9.82 -1.00 -15.75
CA TYR A 43 -10.99 -1.89 -15.69
C TYR A 43 -12.31 -1.11 -15.65
N ARG A 44 -12.35 0.03 -14.95
CA ARG A 44 -13.53 0.90 -14.89
C ARG A 44 -13.85 1.54 -16.24
N VAL A 45 -12.83 2.03 -16.95
CA VAL A 45 -12.97 2.65 -18.29
C VAL A 45 -13.37 1.61 -19.33
N ALA A 46 -12.89 0.37 -19.21
CA ALA A 46 -13.31 -0.74 -20.07
C ALA A 46 -14.77 -1.18 -19.87
N LEU A 47 -15.51 -0.57 -18.92
CA LEU A 47 -16.91 -0.86 -18.59
C LEU A 47 -17.19 -2.35 -18.29
N ASP A 48 -16.19 -3.08 -17.81
CA ASP A 48 -16.35 -4.47 -17.44
C ASP A 48 -16.96 -4.57 -16.04
N THR A 49 -18.29 -4.55 -15.98
CA THR A 49 -19.04 -4.73 -14.72
C THR A 49 -18.77 -6.09 -14.06
N ARG A 50 -18.24 -7.08 -14.78
CA ARG A 50 -17.80 -8.35 -14.17
C ARG A 50 -16.49 -8.20 -13.40
N ALA A 51 -15.74 -7.12 -13.64
CA ALA A 51 -14.52 -6.78 -12.92
C ALA A 51 -14.76 -5.90 -11.67
N LEU A 52 -16.02 -5.64 -11.26
CA LEU A 52 -16.32 -4.82 -10.09
C LEU A 52 -15.59 -5.27 -8.82
N LEU A 53 -15.53 -6.58 -8.56
CA LEU A 53 -14.80 -7.12 -7.42
C LEU A 53 -13.32 -6.77 -7.49
N LEU A 54 -12.69 -6.97 -8.65
CA LEU A 54 -11.27 -6.68 -8.87
C LEU A 54 -10.97 -5.18 -8.70
N ILE A 55 -11.83 -4.31 -9.22
CA ILE A 55 -11.72 -2.85 -9.04
C ILE A 55 -11.74 -2.49 -7.56
N THR A 56 -12.67 -3.08 -6.79
CA THR A 56 -12.76 -2.85 -5.34
C THR A 56 -11.51 -3.38 -4.63
N GLU A 57 -11.07 -4.60 -4.92
CA GLU A 57 -9.90 -5.21 -4.30
C GLU A 57 -8.60 -4.42 -4.55
N LEU A 58 -8.39 -3.96 -5.79
CA LEU A 58 -7.24 -3.13 -6.15
C LEU A 58 -7.29 -1.76 -5.46
N SER A 59 -8.46 -1.16 -5.37
CA SER A 59 -8.64 0.12 -4.69
C SER A 59 -8.35 0.00 -3.18
N GLU A 60 -8.90 -1.03 -2.53
CA GLU A 60 -8.64 -1.29 -1.11
C GLU A 60 -7.18 -1.63 -0.84
N PHE A 61 -6.54 -2.37 -1.75
CA PHE A 61 -5.12 -2.68 -1.67
C PHE A 61 -4.27 -1.42 -1.73
N ALA A 62 -4.54 -0.53 -2.70
CA ALA A 62 -3.85 0.74 -2.79
C ALA A 62 -4.03 1.60 -1.53
N ASP A 63 -5.23 1.67 -0.96
CA ASP A 63 -5.49 2.41 0.28
C ASP A 63 -4.71 1.84 1.47
N ARG A 64 -4.56 0.51 1.55
CA ARG A 64 -3.72 -0.13 2.56
C ARG A 64 -2.26 0.26 2.42
N LEU A 65 -1.71 0.19 1.20
CA LEU A 65 -0.33 0.60 0.93
C LEU A 65 -0.09 2.07 1.28
N MET A 66 -1.03 2.95 0.96
CA MET A 66 -0.94 4.38 1.29
C MET A 66 -0.96 4.62 2.80
N ARG A 67 -1.83 3.93 3.56
CA ARG A 67 -1.82 4.01 5.03
C ARG A 67 -0.50 3.53 5.62
N ARG A 68 0.06 2.46 5.06
CA ARG A 68 1.35 1.92 5.50
C ARG A 68 2.51 2.87 5.18
N ALA A 69 2.50 3.47 3.99
CA ALA A 69 3.47 4.49 3.60
C ALA A 69 3.42 5.68 4.56
N ALA A 70 2.22 6.19 4.87
CA ALA A 70 2.05 7.29 5.83
C ALA A 70 2.57 6.94 7.23
N TRP A 71 2.38 5.69 7.67
CA TRP A 71 2.92 5.23 8.94
C TRP A 71 4.46 5.22 8.95
N TYR A 72 5.12 4.66 7.94
CA TYR A 72 6.60 4.73 7.87
C TYR A 72 7.11 6.17 7.77
N GLU A 73 6.45 7.02 7.00
CA GLU A 73 6.82 8.43 6.79
C GLU A 73 6.80 9.22 8.10
N HIS A 74 5.78 9.01 8.95
CA HIS A 74 5.71 9.63 10.28
C HIS A 74 6.90 9.25 11.20
N HIS A 75 7.58 8.13 10.92
CA HIS A 75 8.73 7.66 11.70
C HIS A 75 10.08 8.03 11.06
N ILE A 76 10.09 8.83 9.99
CA ILE A 76 11.31 9.41 9.44
C ILE A 76 11.65 10.66 10.26
N PRO A 77 12.82 10.71 10.94
CA PRO A 77 13.20 11.91 11.69
C PRO A 77 13.36 13.10 10.74
N THR A 78 12.64 14.19 11.02
CA THR A 78 12.84 15.49 10.37
C THR A 78 13.93 16.24 11.13
N TYR A 79 15.11 16.38 10.52
CA TYR A 79 16.13 17.29 11.04
C TYR A 79 15.74 18.70 10.60
N GLU A 80 15.30 19.52 11.57
CA GLU A 80 15.15 20.98 11.41
C GLU A 80 16.50 21.68 11.49
#